data_AF-A0A818JSR0-F1
#
_entry.id   AF-A0A818JSR0-F1
#
_cell.length_a   1.000
_cell.length_b   1.000
_cell.length_c   1.000
_cell.angle_alpha   90.00
_cell.angle_beta   90.00
_cell.angle_gamma   90.00
#
_symmetry.space_group_name_H-M   'P 1'
#
loop_
_entity.id
_entity.type
_entity.pdbx_description
1 polymer ?
#
loop_
_entity_poly.entity_id
_entity_poly.type
_entity_poly.pdbx_seq_one_letter_code
_entity_poly.pdbx_strand_id
1 'polypeptide(L)'
;MDIPCSKTISMQSGIPPKDYINFFGMRHHDILMGRLVTEIIYVHSKLMIIDDRMAICGSANINDRSLVGNRDSEFCVVINDIEEEDGRFNRPPVRVGKFCSSWRKKIFEMLLGIQFENPNNIDVTDPVSDEFYSYFQDVAKQNTLIYEEVFATIPTDCTRTFAQVTAYNGMAKMKDTDPIKVYMRMHKFRSF
;
A
#
# COMPACT_ATOMS: atom_id res chain seq x y z
N MET A 1 -2.67 15.62 -26.06
CA MET A 1 -1.94 16.78 -25.51
C MET A 1 -1.33 16.31 -24.20
N ASP A 2 -0.07 15.91 -24.25
CA ASP A 2 0.65 15.43 -23.07
C ASP A 2 1.02 16.62 -22.18
N ILE A 3 0.49 16.63 -20.97
CA ILE A 3 0.84 17.64 -19.96
C ILE A 3 2.06 17.09 -19.22
N PRO A 4 3.24 17.74 -19.27
CA PRO A 4 4.44 17.22 -18.64
C PRO A 4 4.26 17.19 -17.12
N CYS A 5 4.27 15.98 -16.58
CA CYS A 5 4.26 15.70 -15.16
C CYS A 5 5.69 15.62 -14.64
N SER A 6 6.27 16.75 -14.24
CA SER A 6 7.23 16.80 -13.14
C SER A 6 7.61 18.25 -12.82
N LYS A 7 7.24 18.73 -11.63
CA LYS A 7 8.10 19.67 -10.93
C LYS A 7 9.08 18.82 -10.16
N THR A 8 10.31 18.76 -10.65
CA THR A 8 11.43 18.07 -10.00
C THR A 8 11.62 18.67 -8.60
N ILE A 9 11.30 17.90 -7.56
CA ILE A 9 11.79 18.17 -6.21
C ILE A 9 13.32 18.16 -6.34
N SER A 10 13.97 19.27 -6.03
CA SER A 10 15.43 19.38 -6.09
C SER A 10 16.02 18.34 -5.14
N MET A 11 16.59 17.26 -5.68
CA MET A 11 17.25 16.22 -4.91
C MET A 11 18.45 16.83 -4.19
N GLN A 12 18.41 16.87 -2.85
CA GLN A 12 19.51 17.41 -2.05
C GLN A 12 20.81 16.59 -2.16
N SER A 13 20.76 15.38 -2.73
CA SER A 13 21.91 14.44 -2.74
C SER A 13 22.05 13.60 -4.01
N GLY A 14 21.25 13.85 -5.06
CA GLY A 14 21.22 12.99 -6.25
C GLY A 14 20.61 11.59 -6.05
N ILE A 15 20.18 11.28 -4.83
CA ILE A 15 19.57 10.02 -4.43
C ILE A 15 18.06 10.06 -4.74
N PRO A 16 17.51 9.15 -5.56
CA PRO A 16 16.08 9.11 -5.84
C PRO A 16 15.29 8.68 -4.59
N PRO A 17 14.37 9.51 -4.05
CA PRO A 17 13.63 9.16 -2.83
C PRO A 17 12.78 7.89 -2.95
N LYS A 18 12.31 7.58 -4.17
CA LYS A 18 11.51 6.39 -4.49
C LYS A 18 12.23 5.05 -4.21
N ASP A 19 13.55 5.10 -4.06
CA ASP A 19 14.37 3.92 -3.74
C ASP A 19 14.41 3.66 -2.21
N TYR A 20 13.85 4.55 -1.40
CA TYR A 20 13.92 4.51 0.07
C TYR A 20 12.55 4.60 0.74
N ILE A 21 11.59 5.30 0.12
CA ILE A 21 10.26 5.50 0.70
C ILE A 21 9.18 5.37 -0.36
N ASN A 22 8.12 4.65 -0.01
CA ASN A 22 6.92 4.51 -0.82
C ASN A 22 5.68 4.85 0.01
N PHE A 23 4.65 5.36 -0.66
CA PHE A 23 3.37 5.69 -0.05
C PHE A 23 2.28 4.90 -0.76
N PHE A 24 1.44 4.23 0.02
CA PHE A 24 0.37 3.38 -0.49
C PHE A 24 -0.94 3.65 0.24
N GLY A 25 -2.05 3.43 -0.47
CA GLY A 25 -3.38 3.30 0.11
C GLY A 25 -3.91 1.89 -0.11
N MET A 26 -5.14 1.64 0.32
CA MET A 26 -5.82 0.36 0.10
C MET A 26 -7.24 0.61 -0.44
N ARG A 27 -7.70 -0.25 -1.35
CA ARG A 27 -9.01 -0.16 -1.98
C ARG A 27 -9.54 -1.56 -2.31
N HIS A 28 -10.84 -1.74 -2.10
CA HIS A 28 -11.53 -2.98 -2.43
C HIS A 28 -12.69 -2.75 -3.39
N HIS A 29 -13.20 -3.84 -3.95
CA HIS A 29 -14.39 -3.84 -4.79
C HIS A 29 -15.20 -5.11 -4.55
N ASP A 30 -16.50 -5.02 -4.78
CA ASP A 30 -17.40 -6.17 -4.69
C ASP A 30 -18.67 -5.91 -5.54
N ILE A 31 -19.54 -6.92 -5.64
CA ILE A 31 -20.85 -6.83 -6.26
C ILE A 31 -21.89 -6.52 -5.20
N LEU A 32 -22.44 -5.30 -5.23
CA LEU A 32 -23.55 -4.89 -4.39
C LEU A 32 -24.83 -4.78 -5.25
N MET A 33 -25.83 -5.59 -4.94
CA MET A 33 -27.13 -5.60 -5.64
C MET A 33 -26.98 -5.74 -7.17
N GLY A 34 -26.09 -6.64 -7.59
CA GLY A 34 -25.80 -6.89 -9.01
C GLY A 34 -24.95 -5.81 -9.70
N ARG A 35 -24.41 -4.84 -8.95
CA ARG A 35 -23.55 -3.78 -9.49
C ARG A 35 -22.15 -3.86 -8.91
N LEU A 36 -21.15 -3.74 -9.78
CA LEU A 36 -19.76 -3.63 -9.35
C LEU A 36 -19.53 -2.27 -8.69
N VAL A 37 -19.09 -2.29 -7.43
CA VAL A 37 -18.78 -1.11 -6.61
C VAL A 37 -17.36 -1.21 -6.07
N THR A 38 -16.77 -0.07 -5.71
CA THR A 38 -15.45 0.01 -5.08
C THR A 38 -15.47 1.03 -3.96
N GLU A 39 -14.69 0.77 -2.91
CA GLU A 39 -14.48 1.73 -1.82
C GLU A 39 -13.05 1.61 -1.25
N ILE A 40 -12.54 2.70 -0.68
CA ILE A 40 -11.25 2.65 0.03
C ILE A 40 -11.36 1.76 1.25
N ILE A 41 -10.28 1.04 1.56
CA ILE A 41 -10.11 0.45 2.88
C ILE A 41 -9.51 1.53 3.77
N TYR A 42 -10.25 1.89 4.81
CA TYR A 42 -9.81 2.92 5.74
C TYR A 42 -8.71 2.37 6.66
N VAL A 43 -7.46 2.74 6.39
CA VAL A 43 -6.30 2.37 7.20
C VAL A 43 -6.33 3.16 8.52
N HIS A 44 -7.00 2.58 9.52
CA HIS A 44 -7.08 3.17 10.86
C HIS A 44 -5.93 2.75 11.79
N SER A 45 -5.04 1.87 11.32
CA SER A 45 -3.91 1.38 12.11
C SER A 45 -2.94 2.49 12.51
N LYS A 46 -2.37 2.37 13.72
CA LYS A 46 -1.20 3.13 14.15
C LYS A 46 -0.16 2.11 14.61
N LEU A 47 0.62 1.66 13.63
CA LEU A 47 1.57 0.57 13.77
C LEU A 47 2.88 0.97 13.09
N MET A 48 3.99 0.72 13.77
CA MET A 48 5.34 0.82 13.22
C MET A 48 6.06 -0.47 13.55
N ILE A 49 6.69 -1.09 12.55
CA ILE A 49 7.58 -2.25 12.72
C ILE A 49 8.96 -1.80 12.26
N ILE A 50 9.97 -2.04 13.09
CA ILE A 50 11.36 -1.61 12.88
C ILE A 50 12.24 -2.86 12.89
N ASP A 51 12.98 -3.05 11.79
CA ASP A 51 14.02 -4.08 11.59
C ASP A 51 13.58 -5.52 11.94
N ASP A 52 12.29 -5.82 11.82
CA ASP A 52 11.67 -7.08 12.29
C ASP A 52 12.06 -7.44 13.76
N ARG A 53 12.37 -6.46 14.61
CA ARG A 53 12.82 -6.65 16.01
C ARG A 53 12.03 -5.86 17.05
N MET A 54 11.47 -4.73 16.63
CA MET A 54 10.67 -3.86 17.47
C MET A 54 9.37 -3.50 16.76
N ALA A 55 8.28 -3.42 17.51
CA ALA A 55 7.03 -2.85 17.03
C ALA A 55 6.47 -1.83 18.03
N ILE A 56 5.88 -0.76 17.51
CA ILE A 56 5.11 0.21 18.28
C ILE A 56 3.68 0.15 17.76
N CYS A 57 2.72 -0.10 18.64
CA CYS A 57 1.30 -0.10 18.29
C CYS A 57 0.47 0.62 19.36
N GLY A 58 -0.62 1.26 18.95
CA GLY A 58 -1.44 2.02 19.89
C GLY A 58 -2.52 2.85 19.22
N SER A 59 -2.93 3.90 19.90
CA SER A 59 -3.94 4.85 19.43
C SER A 59 -3.35 6.10 18.74
N ALA A 60 -2.09 6.43 19.02
CA ALA A 60 -1.48 7.68 18.58
C ALA A 60 -1.22 7.73 17.07
N ASN A 61 -1.86 8.68 16.37
CA ASN A 61 -1.58 8.95 14.96
C ASN A 61 -0.24 9.67 14.80
N ILE A 62 0.36 9.61 13.60
CA ILE A 62 1.51 10.45 13.25
C ILE A 62 1.02 11.87 12.95
N ASN A 63 0.74 12.64 14.01
CA ASN A 63 0.39 14.05 13.95
C ASN A 63 0.57 14.72 15.33
N ASP A 64 0.60 16.04 15.35
CA ASP A 64 0.74 16.79 16.61
C ASP A 64 -0.38 16.48 17.60
N ARG A 65 -1.62 16.29 17.12
CA ARG A 65 -2.76 15.98 18.00
C ARG A 65 -2.49 14.82 18.94
N SER A 66 -1.77 13.81 18.46
CA SER A 66 -1.47 12.59 19.22
C SER A 66 -0.07 12.64 19.86
N LEU A 67 0.91 13.29 19.23
CA LEU A 67 2.33 13.16 19.60
C LEU A 67 2.89 14.27 20.51
N VAL A 68 2.28 15.46 20.58
CA VAL A 68 2.85 16.54 21.42
C VAL A 68 2.54 16.37 22.93
N GLY A 69 1.69 15.41 23.29
CA GLY A 69 1.42 15.01 24.68
C GLY A 69 0.55 15.97 25.51
N ASN A 70 0.28 17.18 25.02
CA ASN A 70 -0.59 18.17 25.68
C ASN A 70 -1.94 18.38 24.96
N ARG A 71 -2.33 17.44 24.08
CA ARG A 71 -3.58 17.47 23.31
C ARG A 71 -4.43 16.24 23.65
N ASP A 72 -4.53 15.27 22.76
CA ASP A 72 -5.31 14.06 23.02
C ASP A 72 -4.55 13.12 23.96
N SER A 73 -5.30 12.36 24.77
CA SER A 73 -4.74 11.29 25.58
C SER A 73 -4.59 10.04 24.72
N GLU A 74 -3.37 9.53 24.62
CA GLU A 74 -3.02 8.38 23.77
C GLU A 74 -2.35 7.28 24.59
N PHE A 75 -2.43 6.05 24.11
CA PHE A 75 -1.74 4.91 24.69
C PHE A 75 -1.04 4.09 23.60
N CYS A 76 0.23 3.76 23.84
CA CYS A 76 1.04 2.94 22.94
C CYS A 76 1.82 1.90 23.73
N VAL A 77 2.06 0.74 23.10
CA VAL A 77 2.93 -0.31 23.59
C VAL A 77 4.14 -0.41 22.67
N VAL A 78 5.32 -0.53 23.27
CA VAL A 78 6.56 -0.89 22.56
C VAL A 78 6.84 -2.36 22.83
N ILE A 79 6.95 -3.14 21.78
CA ILE A 79 7.21 -4.57 21.80
C ILE A 79 8.63 -4.76 21.27
N ASN A 80 9.51 -5.33 22.11
CA ASN A 80 10.86 -5.74 21.72
C ASN A 80 10.93 -7.26 21.77
N ASP A 81 11.29 -7.88 20.67
CA ASP A 81 11.45 -9.33 20.64
C ASP A 81 12.68 -9.77 21.46
N ILE A 82 12.48 -10.84 22.22
CA ILE A 82 13.54 -11.57 22.93
C ILE A 82 13.82 -12.90 22.20
N GLU A 83 12.76 -13.55 21.70
CA GLU A 83 12.89 -14.73 20.86
C GLU A 83 13.25 -14.32 19.44
N GLU A 84 14.36 -14.86 18.94
CA GLU A 84 14.83 -14.60 17.58
C GLU A 84 14.69 -15.83 16.67
N GLU A 85 14.52 -15.58 15.37
CA GLU A 85 14.56 -16.58 14.30
C GLU A 85 15.50 -16.13 13.17
N ASP A 86 15.77 -17.03 12.22
CA ASP A 86 16.54 -16.68 11.03
C ASP A 86 15.65 -15.89 10.05
N GLY A 87 16.15 -14.73 9.62
CA GLY A 87 15.56 -13.87 8.60
C GLY A 87 16.59 -13.41 7.57
N ARG A 88 16.19 -12.50 6.68
CA ARG A 88 17.07 -11.96 5.61
C ARG A 88 16.82 -10.47 5.45
N PHE A 89 17.90 -9.70 5.34
CA PHE A 89 17.85 -8.29 4.98
C PHE A 89 18.84 -8.06 3.84
N ASN A 90 18.32 -7.93 2.62
CA ASN A 90 19.07 -7.79 1.37
C ASN A 90 19.99 -8.99 1.05
N ARG A 91 19.48 -10.21 1.29
CA ARG A 91 20.04 -11.57 1.09
C ARG A 91 20.83 -12.18 2.25
N PRO A 92 21.79 -11.50 2.92
CA PRO A 92 22.49 -12.06 4.06
C PRO A 92 21.53 -12.55 5.15
N PRO A 93 21.85 -13.69 5.79
CA PRO A 93 21.11 -14.14 6.95
C PRO A 93 21.30 -13.16 8.10
N VAL A 94 20.20 -12.78 8.74
CA VAL A 94 20.19 -11.92 9.93
C VAL A 94 19.28 -12.55 10.98
N ARG A 95 19.54 -12.24 12.24
CA ARG A 95 18.63 -12.61 13.33
C ARG A 95 17.53 -11.58 13.42
N VAL A 96 16.28 -12.01 13.37
CA VAL A 96 15.09 -11.16 13.49
C VAL A 96 14.25 -11.61 14.67
N GLY A 97 13.44 -10.70 15.21
CA GLY A 97 12.47 -11.00 16.25
C GLY A 97 11.32 -11.84 15.71
N LYS A 98 10.99 -12.92 16.40
CA LYS A 98 9.97 -13.89 15.95
C LYS A 98 8.57 -13.27 15.89
N PHE A 99 8.20 -12.43 16.85
CA PHE A 99 6.88 -11.78 16.83
C PHE A 99 6.80 -10.72 15.74
N CYS A 100 7.75 -9.78 15.72
CA CYS A 100 7.76 -8.65 14.79
C CYS A 100 7.89 -9.11 13.33
N SER A 101 8.79 -10.05 13.04
CA SER A 101 8.93 -10.63 11.70
C SER A 101 7.63 -11.30 11.25
N SER A 102 6.98 -12.08 12.13
CA SER A 102 5.74 -12.78 11.79
C SER A 102 4.59 -11.81 11.52
N TRP A 103 4.53 -10.70 12.25
CA TRP A 103 3.51 -9.68 12.06
C TRP A 103 3.69 -8.98 10.71
N ARG A 104 4.92 -8.53 10.40
CA ARG A 104 5.22 -7.91 9.11
C ARG A 104 4.95 -8.87 7.94
N LYS A 105 5.39 -10.14 8.04
CA LYS A 105 5.14 -11.17 7.01
C LYS A 105 3.64 -11.31 6.74
N LYS A 106 2.81 -11.46 7.77
CA LYS A 106 1.35 -11.55 7.63
C LYS A 106 0.73 -10.31 6.96
N ILE A 107 1.21 -9.10 7.32
CA ILE A 107 0.74 -7.87 6.67
C ILE A 107 1.11 -7.88 5.18
N PHE A 108 2.34 -8.24 4.82
CA PHE A 108 2.77 -8.28 3.42
C PHE A 108 2.05 -9.37 2.63
N GLU A 109 1.86 -10.56 3.21
CA GLU A 109 1.08 -11.65 2.61
C GLU A 109 -0.36 -11.21 2.33
N MET A 110 -0.99 -10.49 3.26
CA MET A 110 -2.32 -9.93 3.09
C MET A 110 -2.34 -8.85 2.00
N LEU A 111 -1.40 -7.90 2.03
CA LEU A 111 -1.35 -6.82 1.02
C LEU A 111 -1.06 -7.32 -0.40
N LEU A 112 -0.30 -8.42 -0.52
CA LEU A 112 -0.01 -9.05 -1.81
C LEU A 112 -1.05 -10.11 -2.22
N GLY A 113 -1.95 -10.49 -1.32
CA GLY A 113 -2.99 -11.49 -1.57
C GLY A 113 -2.46 -12.92 -1.65
N ILE A 114 -1.33 -13.20 -0.99
CA ILE A 114 -0.63 -14.49 -1.05
C ILE A 114 -0.74 -15.33 0.24
N GLN A 115 -1.65 -14.94 1.13
CA GLN A 115 -1.89 -15.61 2.42
C GLN A 115 -2.33 -17.08 2.31
N PHE A 116 -2.98 -17.46 1.20
CA PHE A 116 -3.44 -18.84 0.95
C PHE A 116 -2.71 -19.50 -0.22
N GLU A 117 -2.35 -18.73 -1.26
CA GLU A 117 -1.63 -19.20 -2.43
C GLU A 117 -0.55 -18.19 -2.82
N ASN A 118 0.67 -18.66 -3.08
CA ASN A 118 1.78 -17.83 -3.55
C ASN A 118 2.23 -18.27 -4.95
N PRO A 119 1.40 -18.04 -6.00
CA PRO A 119 1.64 -18.61 -7.33
C PRO A 119 2.92 -18.07 -7.99
N ASN A 120 3.38 -16.88 -7.57
CA ASN A 120 4.59 -16.26 -8.08
C ASN A 120 5.82 -16.56 -7.21
N ASN A 121 5.68 -17.39 -6.16
CA ASN A 121 6.73 -17.74 -5.21
C ASN A 121 7.49 -16.51 -4.66
N ILE A 122 6.73 -15.47 -4.29
CA ILE A 122 7.27 -14.22 -3.77
C ILE A 122 7.82 -14.46 -2.37
N ASP A 123 9.08 -14.07 -2.14
CA ASP A 123 9.70 -14.15 -0.83
C ASP A 123 9.40 -12.89 -0.02
N VAL A 124 8.54 -13.03 0.99
CA VAL A 124 8.23 -11.95 1.95
C VAL A 124 9.18 -11.94 3.14
N THR A 125 10.13 -12.88 3.23
CA THR A 125 11.08 -12.97 4.36
C THR A 125 12.20 -11.94 4.28
N ASP A 126 12.49 -11.42 3.08
CA ASP A 126 13.45 -10.35 2.84
C ASP A 126 12.75 -9.05 2.39
N PRO A 127 12.32 -8.20 3.33
CA PRO A 127 11.49 -7.03 3.04
C PRO A 127 12.25 -5.88 2.35
N VAL A 128 13.58 -5.99 2.21
CA VAL A 128 14.45 -4.92 1.67
C VAL A 128 15.25 -5.37 0.44
N SER A 129 15.00 -6.57 -0.06
CA SER A 129 15.56 -7.02 -1.35
C SER A 129 14.98 -6.21 -2.52
N ASP A 130 15.81 -5.94 -3.53
CA ASP A 130 15.37 -5.24 -4.75
C ASP A 130 14.22 -5.99 -5.44
N GLU A 131 14.23 -7.32 -5.41
CA GLU A 131 13.18 -8.16 -5.96
C GLU A 131 11.84 -7.94 -5.25
N PHE A 132 11.82 -8.00 -3.93
CA PHE A 132 10.61 -7.77 -3.15
C PHE A 132 10.11 -6.33 -3.33
N TYR A 133 11.01 -5.36 -3.22
CA TYR A 133 10.69 -3.93 -3.30
C TYR A 133 10.06 -3.57 -4.65
N SER A 134 10.67 -4.03 -5.75
CA SER A 134 10.17 -3.80 -7.11
C SER A 134 8.82 -4.48 -7.33
N TYR A 135 8.68 -5.74 -6.89
CA TYR A 135 7.43 -6.47 -7.04
C TYR A 135 6.28 -5.80 -6.27
N PHE A 136 6.52 -5.36 -5.04
CA PHE A 136 5.53 -4.68 -4.22
C PHE A 136 5.05 -3.36 -4.86
N GLN A 137 5.98 -2.56 -5.40
CA GLN A 137 5.67 -1.34 -6.14
C GLN A 137 4.86 -1.63 -7.41
N ASP A 138 5.24 -2.66 -8.16
CA ASP A 138 4.54 -3.04 -9.39
C ASP A 138 3.11 -3.49 -9.13
N VAL A 139 2.88 -4.28 -8.07
CA VAL A 139 1.52 -4.67 -7.66
C VAL A 139 0.68 -3.44 -7.34
N ALA A 140 1.18 -2.52 -6.52
CA ALA A 140 0.45 -1.30 -6.17
C ALA A 140 0.14 -0.42 -7.39
N LYS A 141 1.10 -0.29 -8.32
CA LYS A 141 0.93 0.47 -9.56
C LYS A 141 -0.11 -0.17 -10.47
N GLN A 142 -0.06 -1.49 -10.65
CA GLN A 142 -1.03 -2.21 -11.48
C GLN A 142 -2.45 -2.13 -10.89
N ASN A 143 -2.59 -2.29 -9.57
CA ASN A 143 -3.87 -2.14 -8.88
C ASN A 143 -4.45 -0.73 -9.06
N THR A 144 -3.61 0.30 -8.93
CA THR A 144 -4.03 1.70 -9.14
C THR A 144 -4.57 1.90 -10.56
N LEU A 145 -3.84 1.45 -11.57
CA LEU A 145 -4.26 1.55 -12.97
C LEU A 145 -5.57 0.80 -13.25
N ILE A 146 -5.75 -0.39 -12.67
CA ILE A 146 -7.00 -1.16 -12.79
C ILE A 146 -8.17 -0.36 -12.23
N TYR A 147 -8.03 0.21 -11.03
CA TYR A 147 -9.11 0.98 -10.41
C TYR A 147 -9.44 2.26 -11.17
N GLU A 148 -8.42 2.99 -11.65
CA GLU A 148 -8.63 4.19 -12.48
C GLU A 148 -9.33 3.85 -13.80
N GLU A 149 -8.92 2.79 -14.49
CA GLU A 149 -9.54 2.38 -15.76
C GLU A 149 -10.98 1.86 -15.58
N VAL A 150 -11.22 1.04 -14.55
CA VAL A 150 -12.51 0.37 -14.37
C VAL A 150 -13.55 1.30 -13.75
N PHE A 151 -13.15 2.07 -12.75
CA PHE A 151 -14.06 2.82 -11.89
C PHE A 151 -13.92 4.34 -12.00
N ALA A 152 -12.84 4.84 -12.62
CA ALA A 152 -12.48 6.27 -12.56
C ALA A 152 -12.47 6.80 -11.12
N THR A 153 -11.75 6.11 -10.23
CA THR A 153 -11.70 6.45 -8.79
C THR A 153 -10.94 7.73 -8.51
N ILE A 154 -11.36 8.40 -7.43
CA ILE A 154 -10.59 9.45 -6.77
C ILE A 154 -10.07 8.94 -5.41
N PRO A 155 -8.94 9.47 -4.89
CA PRO A 155 -8.02 10.41 -5.54
C PRO A 155 -7.27 9.78 -6.74
N THR A 156 -6.79 10.64 -7.66
CA THR A 156 -5.99 10.24 -8.85
C THR A 156 -5.03 11.37 -9.24
N ASP A 157 -3.88 11.01 -9.79
CA ASP A 157 -2.89 11.96 -10.33
C ASP A 157 -3.38 12.69 -11.60
N CYS A 158 -4.45 12.18 -12.24
CA CYS A 158 -5.08 12.80 -13.40
C CYS A 158 -5.85 14.09 -13.08
N THR A 159 -6.15 14.35 -11.80
CA THR A 159 -6.92 15.52 -11.38
C THR A 159 -6.15 16.35 -10.35
N ARG A 160 -5.97 17.63 -10.63
CA ARG A 160 -5.24 18.59 -9.78
C ARG A 160 -6.08 19.79 -9.35
N THR A 161 -7.31 19.92 -9.86
CA THR A 161 -8.24 21.00 -9.52
C THR A 161 -9.66 20.45 -9.32
N PHE A 162 -10.49 21.16 -8.55
CA PHE A 162 -11.89 20.77 -8.35
C PHE A 162 -12.70 20.72 -9.66
N ALA A 163 -12.38 21.60 -10.62
CA ALA A 163 -12.98 21.56 -11.95
C ALA A 163 -12.64 20.25 -12.68
N GLN A 164 -11.37 19.80 -12.60
CA GLN A 164 -10.95 18.52 -13.18
C GLN A 164 -11.60 17.33 -12.49
N VAL A 165 -11.75 17.35 -11.16
CA VAL A 165 -12.47 16.30 -10.42
C VAL A 165 -13.93 16.21 -10.88
N THR A 166 -14.60 17.36 -11.04
CA THR A 166 -15.99 17.40 -11.52
C THR A 166 -16.11 16.79 -12.92
N ALA A 167 -15.19 17.15 -13.84
CA ALA A 167 -15.15 16.60 -15.18
C ALA A 167 -14.85 15.08 -15.18
N TYR A 168 -13.89 14.65 -14.37
CA TYR A 168 -13.47 13.25 -14.26
C TYR A 168 -14.58 12.34 -13.73
N ASN A 169 -15.29 12.77 -12.69
CA ASN A 169 -16.42 12.01 -12.13
C ASN A 169 -17.58 11.84 -13.12
N GLY A 170 -17.76 12.80 -14.03
CA GLY A 170 -18.77 12.78 -15.08
C GLY A 170 -18.42 11.91 -16.29
N MET A 171 -17.19 11.38 -16.39
CA MET A 171 -16.80 10.49 -17.47
C MET A 171 -17.51 9.14 -17.37
N ALA A 172 -17.78 8.54 -18.54
CA ALA A 172 -18.28 7.18 -18.63
C ALA A 172 -17.25 6.20 -18.04
N LYS A 173 -17.70 5.32 -17.14
CA LYS A 173 -16.85 4.36 -16.44
C LYS A 173 -16.92 3.00 -17.14
N MET A 174 -15.81 2.29 -17.25
CA MET A 174 -15.78 0.97 -17.90
C MET A 174 -16.71 -0.03 -17.21
N LYS A 175 -16.82 0.05 -15.86
CA LYS A 175 -17.73 -0.80 -15.07
C LYS A 175 -19.19 -0.75 -15.54
N ASP A 176 -19.60 0.33 -16.23
CA ASP A 176 -20.97 0.57 -16.66
C ASP A 176 -21.17 0.30 -18.17
N THR A 177 -20.11 -0.02 -18.93
CA THR A 177 -20.16 -0.11 -20.40
C THR A 177 -19.82 -1.48 -20.98
N ASP A 178 -18.86 -2.21 -20.41
CA ASP A 178 -18.37 -3.47 -20.98
C ASP A 178 -18.03 -4.52 -19.90
N PRO A 179 -18.97 -5.41 -19.55
CA PRO A 179 -18.77 -6.42 -18.51
C PRO A 179 -17.62 -7.40 -18.81
N ILE A 180 -17.36 -7.71 -20.08
CA ILE A 180 -16.29 -8.65 -20.47
C ILE A 180 -14.94 -7.99 -20.22
N LYS A 181 -14.79 -6.73 -20.63
CA LYS A 181 -13.54 -5.98 -20.46
C LYS A 181 -13.25 -5.71 -18.98
N VAL A 182 -14.30 -5.43 -18.20
CA VAL A 182 -14.21 -5.35 -16.73
C VAL A 182 -13.69 -6.65 -16.15
N TYR A 183 -14.31 -7.79 -16.47
CA TYR A 183 -13.86 -9.10 -16.01
C TYR A 183 -12.38 -9.35 -16.33
N MET A 184 -11.98 -9.14 -17.59
CA MET A 184 -10.58 -9.31 -18.03
C MET A 184 -9.60 -8.40 -17.28
N ARG A 185 -10.00 -7.17 -16.94
CA ARG A 185 -9.14 -6.22 -16.24
C ARG A 185 -9.05 -6.53 -14.76
N MET A 186 -10.17 -6.83 -14.11
CA MET A 186 -10.24 -7.16 -12.68
C MET A 186 -9.55 -8.49 -12.36
N HIS A 187 -9.48 -9.45 -13.29
CA HIS A 187 -8.69 -10.67 -13.10
C HIS A 187 -7.19 -10.45 -12.90
N LYS A 188 -6.67 -9.28 -13.25
CA LYS A 188 -5.26 -8.91 -13.04
C LYS A 188 -5.02 -8.23 -11.70
N PHE A 189 -6.08 -7.86 -10.98
CA PHE A 189 -5.99 -7.20 -9.69
C PHE A 189 -5.46 -8.17 -8.63
N ARG A 190 -4.67 -7.67 -7.70
CA ARG A 190 -4.11 -8.47 -6.61
C ARG A 190 -4.39 -7.82 -5.26
N SER A 191 -5.27 -8.43 -4.48
CA SER A 191 -5.57 -8.11 -3.07
C SER A 191 -6.26 -6.78 -2.75
N PHE A 192 -5.52 -5.70 -2.52
CA PHE A 192 -6.01 -4.43 -1.94
C PHE A 192 -5.31 -3.21 -2.51
#